data_AF-A0A936HY43-F1
#
_entry.id   AF-A0A936HY43-F1
#
_cell.length_a   1.000
_cell.length_b   1.000
_cell.length_c   1.000
_cell.angle_alpha   90.00
_cell.angle_beta   90.00
_cell.angle_gamma   90.00
#
_symmetry.space_group_name_H-M   'P 1'
#
loop_
_entity.id
_entity.type
_entity.pdbx_description
1 polymer ?
#
loop_
_entity_poly.entity_id
_entity_poly.type
_entity_poly.pdbx_seq_one_letter_code
_entity_poly.pdbx_strand_id
1 'polypeptide(L)'
;MMRLLILAAAALFSLPALAEPAADDCARARDPGRCEARQAALKACSEKRGKERRACLDASMPPVDCSKSRDPAACEGAQKAKELCKGKTGKQLKQCLREEQPRKKKTRKPRPRT
;
A
#
# COMPACT_ATOMS: atom_id res chain seq x y z
N MET A 1 -9.76 -44.98 -42.24
CA MET A 1 -8.55 -44.22 -42.67
C MET A 1 -9.01 -42.84 -43.10
N MET A 2 -8.39 -41.68 -42.84
CA MET A 2 -7.06 -41.32 -42.38
C MET A 2 -7.17 -39.92 -41.73
N ARG A 3 -6.41 -39.69 -40.67
CA ARG A 3 -6.32 -38.45 -39.86
C ARG A 3 -6.06 -37.21 -40.72
N LEU A 4 -6.93 -36.19 -40.65
CA LEU A 4 -6.55 -34.83 -41.02
C LEU A 4 -6.00 -34.09 -39.81
N LEU A 5 -4.76 -33.66 -39.99
CA LEU A 5 -3.92 -32.89 -39.10
C LEU A 5 -4.51 -31.49 -38.92
N ILE A 6 -4.87 -31.11 -37.69
CA ILE A 6 -4.99 -29.70 -37.31
C ILE A 6 -3.97 -29.44 -36.20
N LEU A 7 -2.73 -29.19 -36.64
CA LEU A 7 -1.74 -28.46 -35.88
C LEU A 7 -1.93 -26.98 -36.21
N ALA A 8 -2.56 -26.22 -35.33
CA ALA A 8 -2.52 -24.76 -35.38
C ALA A 8 -2.71 -24.17 -33.98
N ALA A 9 -1.57 -23.99 -33.32
CA ALA A 9 -1.29 -22.92 -32.36
C ALA A 9 -2.45 -22.49 -31.43
N ALA A 10 -2.64 -23.25 -30.35
CA ALA A 10 -3.05 -22.65 -29.09
C ALA A 10 -1.89 -21.78 -28.58
N ALA A 11 -1.69 -20.62 -29.21
CA ALA A 11 -0.94 -19.53 -28.62
C ALA A 11 -1.73 -19.15 -27.37
N LEU A 12 -1.29 -19.73 -26.25
CA LEU A 12 -1.59 -19.30 -24.91
C LEU A 12 -1.65 -17.78 -24.92
N PHE A 13 -2.81 -17.26 -24.56
CA PHE A 13 -3.07 -15.89 -24.17
C PHE A 13 -2.22 -15.58 -22.92
N SER A 14 -0.90 -15.62 -23.05
CA SER A 14 0.04 -15.09 -22.09
C SER A 14 0.07 -13.59 -22.35
N LEU A 15 -1.00 -12.89 -21.96
CA LEU A 15 -0.91 -11.45 -21.77
C LEU A 15 0.26 -11.23 -20.81
N PRO A 16 1.37 -10.61 -21.23
CA PRO A 16 2.29 -10.09 -20.23
C PRO A 16 1.47 -9.04 -19.50
N ALA A 17 1.14 -9.32 -18.24
CA ALA A 17 0.67 -8.30 -17.34
C ALA A 17 1.79 -7.26 -17.31
N LEU A 18 1.64 -6.21 -18.12
CA LEU A 18 2.52 -5.06 -18.17
C LEU A 18 2.45 -4.40 -16.80
N ALA A 19 3.31 -4.86 -15.91
CA ALA A 19 3.65 -4.19 -14.67
C ALA A 19 4.83 -3.25 -14.98
N GLU A 20 4.53 -2.12 -15.63
CA GLU A 20 5.45 -0.98 -15.83
C GLU A 20 4.65 0.32 -15.65
N PRO A 21 5.24 1.44 -15.16
CA PRO A 21 6.55 1.65 -14.53
C PRO A 21 6.37 2.23 -13.12
N ALA A 22 6.74 1.48 -12.09
CA ALA A 22 6.63 2.00 -10.74
C ALA A 22 7.63 3.17 -10.49
N ALA A 23 8.76 3.22 -11.20
CA ALA A 23 9.83 4.20 -10.97
C ALA A 23 9.42 5.67 -11.24
N ASP A 24 8.75 5.97 -12.37
CA ASP A 24 8.34 7.34 -12.71
C ASP A 24 7.28 7.91 -11.75
N ASP A 25 6.42 7.05 -11.20
CA ASP A 25 5.41 7.46 -10.22
C ASP A 25 6.03 7.92 -8.88
N CYS A 26 7.21 7.42 -8.51
CA CYS A 26 7.85 7.83 -7.26
C CYS A 26 8.41 9.23 -7.29
N ALA A 27 8.89 9.71 -8.44
CA ALA A 27 9.42 11.06 -8.57
C ALA A 27 8.36 12.13 -8.25
N ARG A 28 7.08 11.82 -8.45
CA ARG A 28 5.94 12.71 -8.15
C ARG A 28 5.33 12.47 -6.77
N ALA A 29 5.79 11.45 -6.04
CA ALA A 29 5.28 11.14 -4.73
C ALA A 29 5.67 12.22 -3.72
N ARG A 30 4.85 12.37 -2.68
CA ARG A 30 5.15 13.27 -1.55
C ARG A 30 6.44 12.90 -0.81
N ASP A 31 6.85 11.63 -0.91
CA ASP A 31 8.08 11.09 -0.35
C ASP A 31 8.68 10.07 -1.35
N PRO A 32 9.53 10.53 -2.28
CA PRO A 32 10.11 9.69 -3.33
C PRO A 32 10.92 8.53 -2.79
N GLY A 33 11.82 8.77 -1.83
CA GLY A 33 12.68 7.72 -1.26
C GLY A 33 11.88 6.62 -0.56
N ARG A 34 10.82 6.97 0.15
CA ARG A 34 9.92 5.97 0.75
C ARG A 34 9.07 5.23 -0.27
N CYS A 35 8.72 5.89 -1.38
CA CYS A 35 8.03 5.25 -2.50
C CYS A 35 8.94 4.19 -3.16
N GLU A 36 10.19 4.53 -3.45
CA GLU A 36 11.18 3.62 -4.03
C GLU A 36 11.43 2.42 -3.11
N ALA A 37 11.63 2.67 -1.80
CA ALA A 37 11.78 1.62 -0.82
C ALA A 37 10.57 0.66 -0.79
N ARG A 38 9.36 1.20 -0.95
CA ARG A 38 8.15 0.38 -1.04
C ARG A 38 8.14 -0.50 -2.29
N GLN A 39 8.62 0.00 -3.42
CA GLN A 39 8.68 -0.80 -4.64
C GLN A 39 9.72 -1.90 -4.54
N ALA A 40 10.89 -1.59 -3.98
CA ALA A 40 11.91 -2.59 -3.67
C ALA A 40 11.34 -3.68 -2.75
N ALA A 41 10.64 -3.29 -1.67
CA ALA A 41 9.98 -4.22 -0.77
C ALA A 41 8.90 -5.07 -1.46
N LEU A 42 8.10 -4.50 -2.37
CA LEU A 42 7.09 -5.23 -3.13
C LEU A 42 7.72 -6.30 -4.05
N LYS A 43 8.87 -5.99 -4.66
CA LYS A 43 9.66 -6.94 -5.45
C LYS A 43 10.27 -8.03 -4.56
N ALA A 44 10.94 -7.64 -3.47
CA ALA A 44 11.57 -8.59 -2.54
C ALA A 44 10.57 -9.54 -1.86
N CYS A 45 9.35 -9.07 -1.58
CA CYS A 45 8.28 -9.85 -0.96
C CYS A 45 7.31 -10.46 -1.99
N SER A 46 7.67 -10.56 -3.28
CA SER A 46 6.75 -11.00 -4.36
C SER A 46 6.24 -12.42 -4.17
N GLU A 47 7.09 -13.32 -3.66
CA GLU A 47 6.77 -14.75 -3.52
C GLU A 47 5.92 -15.04 -2.28
N LYS A 48 5.90 -14.11 -1.32
CA LYS A 48 5.12 -14.28 -0.08
C LYS A 48 3.64 -14.00 -0.33
N ARG A 49 2.78 -14.59 0.50
CA ARG A 49 1.31 -14.43 0.43
C ARG A 49 0.72 -14.13 1.81
N GLY A 50 -0.52 -13.62 1.82
CA GLY A 50 -1.30 -13.42 3.04
C GLY A 50 -0.59 -12.62 4.15
N LYS A 51 -0.59 -13.17 5.37
CA LYS A 51 0.02 -12.55 6.56
C LYS A 51 1.54 -12.43 6.44
N GLU A 52 2.18 -13.43 5.84
CA GLU A 52 3.64 -13.46 5.66
C GLU A 52 4.12 -12.34 4.73
N ARG A 53 3.40 -12.09 3.63
CA ARG A 53 3.69 -10.95 2.75
C ARG A 53 3.60 -9.62 3.48
N ARG A 54 2.59 -9.44 4.33
CA ARG A 54 2.41 -8.21 5.12
C ARG A 54 3.57 -8.01 6.09
N ALA A 55 3.93 -9.06 6.85
CA ALA A 55 5.07 -9.01 7.76
C ALA A 55 6.38 -8.67 7.03
N CYS A 56 6.61 -9.26 5.85
CA CYS A 56 7.78 -8.95 5.02
C CYS A 56 7.81 -7.48 4.59
N LEU A 57 6.68 -6.96 4.10
CA LEU A 57 6.59 -5.55 3.70
C LEU A 57 6.80 -4.62 4.89
N ASP A 58 6.16 -4.91 6.03
CA ASP A 58 6.29 -4.07 7.23
C ASP A 58 7.74 -4.04 7.75
N ALA A 59 8.47 -5.16 7.67
CA ALA A 59 9.88 -5.24 8.04
C ALA A 59 10.83 -4.57 7.04
N SER A 60 10.44 -4.49 5.77
CA SER A 60 11.29 -3.95 4.69
C SER A 60 11.12 -2.44 4.48
N MET A 61 10.14 -1.81 5.12
CA MET A 61 9.86 -0.39 4.93
C MET A 61 10.69 0.48 5.88
N PRO A 62 11.27 1.59 5.39
CA PRO A 62 11.96 2.53 6.27
C PRO A 62 10.98 3.23 7.23
N PRO A 63 11.49 3.67 8.40
CA PRO A 63 10.71 4.47 9.34
C PRO A 63 10.25 5.77 8.67
N VAL A 64 9.11 6.30 9.14
CA VAL A 64 8.57 7.54 8.60
C VAL A 64 9.26 8.73 9.25
N ASP A 65 9.86 9.57 8.42
CA ASP A 65 10.42 10.85 8.87
C ASP A 65 9.31 11.91 8.95
N CYS A 66 8.79 12.14 10.15
CA CYS A 66 7.72 13.11 10.37
C CYS A 66 8.16 14.57 10.21
N SER A 67 9.47 14.87 10.23
CA SER A 67 9.98 16.23 10.02
C SER A 67 9.71 16.74 8.59
N LYS A 68 9.61 15.83 7.62
CA LYS A 68 9.29 16.12 6.21
C LYS A 68 7.79 16.16 5.95
N SER A 69 6.95 15.99 6.97
CA SER A 69 5.50 16.10 6.85
C SER A 69 5.05 17.57 6.87
N ARG A 70 4.03 17.91 6.07
CA ARG A 70 3.28 19.17 6.14
C ARG A 70 2.71 19.45 7.54
N ASP A 71 2.49 18.42 8.33
CA ASP A 71 2.08 18.49 9.73
C ASP A 71 2.87 17.43 10.51
N PRO A 72 3.99 17.81 11.14
CA PRO A 72 4.82 16.90 11.93
C PRO A 72 4.09 16.34 13.15
N ALA A 73 3.35 17.18 13.88
CA ALA A 73 2.62 16.77 15.08
C ALA A 73 1.54 15.73 14.78
N ALA A 74 0.78 15.90 13.68
CA ALA A 74 -0.18 14.91 13.24
C ALA A 74 0.51 13.62 12.75
N CYS A 75 1.69 13.71 12.14
CA CYS A 75 2.45 12.55 11.72
C CYS A 75 2.96 11.74 12.93
N GLU A 76 3.53 12.40 13.92
CA GLU A 76 4.04 11.77 15.14
C GLU A 76 2.92 11.11 15.94
N GLY A 77 1.80 11.82 16.13
CA GLY A 77 0.58 11.24 16.71
C GLY A 77 0.12 10.00 15.94
N ALA A 78 0.26 10.02 14.61
CA ALA A 78 -0.06 8.87 13.76
C ALA A 78 0.88 7.69 13.92
N GLN A 79 2.18 7.92 14.12
CA GLN A 79 3.13 6.85 14.41
C GLN A 79 2.88 6.27 15.80
N LYS A 80 2.71 7.12 16.82
CA LYS A 80 2.45 6.67 18.20
C LYS A 80 1.21 5.78 18.28
N ALA A 81 0.12 6.17 17.63
CA ALA A 81 -1.09 5.34 17.59
C ALA A 81 -0.89 4.02 16.85
N LYS A 82 -0.08 3.98 15.78
CA LYS A 82 0.25 2.71 15.12
C LYS A 82 1.03 1.78 16.04
N GLU A 83 1.98 2.31 16.81
CA GLU A 83 2.73 1.55 17.81
C GLU A 83 1.80 0.97 18.89
N LEU A 84 0.91 1.79 19.47
CA LEU A 84 -0.07 1.34 20.47
C LEU A 84 -1.06 0.31 19.91
N CYS A 85 -1.39 0.41 18.62
CA CYS A 85 -2.31 -0.50 17.94
C CYS A 85 -1.59 -1.67 17.24
N LYS A 86 -0.28 -1.88 17.44
CA LYS A 86 0.45 -3.02 16.86
C LYS A 86 -0.23 -4.34 17.25
N GLY A 87 -0.20 -5.31 16.34
CA GLY A 87 -0.83 -6.63 16.52
C GLY A 87 -2.35 -6.67 16.31
N LYS A 88 -3.07 -5.54 16.37
CA LYS A 88 -4.50 -5.49 16.01
C LYS A 88 -4.66 -5.58 14.50
N THR A 89 -5.74 -6.22 14.03
CA THR A 89 -6.04 -6.34 12.59
C THR A 89 -7.50 -6.01 12.28
N GLY A 90 -7.81 -5.75 11.01
CA GLY A 90 -9.18 -5.57 10.54
C GLY A 90 -9.95 -4.45 11.26
N LYS A 91 -11.13 -4.77 11.80
CA LYS A 91 -12.00 -3.81 12.51
C LYS A 91 -11.37 -3.31 13.81
N GLN A 92 -10.71 -4.18 14.56
CA GLN A 92 -10.07 -3.83 15.84
C GLN A 92 -8.95 -2.79 15.66
N LEU A 93 -8.14 -2.94 14.60
CA LEU A 93 -7.11 -1.96 14.26
C LEU A 93 -7.74 -0.58 13.96
N LYS A 94 -8.81 -0.56 13.16
CA LYS A 94 -9.51 0.68 12.79
C LYS A 94 -10.12 1.39 14.00
N GLN A 95 -10.65 0.63 14.94
CA GLN A 95 -11.21 1.18 16.17
C GLN A 95 -10.12 1.76 17.05
N CYS A 96 -9.06 0.99 17.32
CA CYS A 96 -7.92 1.45 18.10
C CYS A 96 -7.31 2.73 17.52
N LEU A 97 -7.03 2.77 16.21
CA LEU A 97 -6.47 3.97 15.58
C LEU A 97 -7.39 5.19 15.66
N ARG A 98 -8.71 5.00 15.78
CA ARG A 98 -9.69 6.08 15.93
C ARG A 98 -9.73 6.61 17.36
N GLU A 99 -9.57 5.72 18.34
CA GLU A 99 -9.50 6.06 19.76
C GLU A 99 -8.18 6.78 20.08
N GLU A 100 -7.05 6.26 19.58
CA GLU A 100 -5.71 6.83 19.80
C GLU A 100 -5.44 8.11 18.99
N GLN A 101 -6.18 8.34 17.90
CA GLN A 101 -6.12 9.58 17.12
C GLN A 101 -7.51 10.15 16.90
N PRO A 102 -8.08 10.85 17.90
CA PRO A 102 -9.36 11.50 17.75
C PRO A 102 -9.24 12.54 16.63
N ARG A 103 -9.95 12.31 15.53
CA ARG A 103 -10.02 13.31 14.45
C ARG A 103 -10.62 14.58 15.04
N LYS A 104 -10.00 15.74 14.80
CA LYS A 104 -10.68 17.02 14.98
C LYS A 104 -11.98 16.95 14.18
N LYS A 105 -13.14 17.07 14.84
CA LYS A 105 -14.44 17.09 14.19
C LYS A 105 -14.41 18.25 13.19
N LYS A 106 -14.27 17.93 11.89
CA LYS A 106 -14.53 18.92 10.86
C LYS A 106 -16.01 19.24 10.97
N THR A 107 -16.35 20.43 11.46
CA THR A 107 -17.67 21.02 11.29
C THR A 107 -17.91 21.09 9.78
N ARG A 108 -18.57 20.05 9.25
CA ARG A 108 -19.00 20.06 7.86
C ARG A 108 -20.05 21.16 7.75
N LYS A 109 -19.69 22.28 7.11
CA LYS A 109 -20.68 23.25 6.64
C LYS A 109 -21.68 22.48 5.76
N PRO A 110 -23.00 22.60 5.96
CA PRO A 110 -23.98 21.87 5.15
C PRO A 110 -23.71 22.15 3.67
N ARG A 111 -23.63 21.08 2.86
CA ARG A 111 -23.56 21.24 1.40
C ARG A 111 -24.92 21.80 0.97
N PRO A 112 -24.99 23.00 0.36
CA PRO A 112 -26.27 23.54 -0.10
C PRO A 112 -26.87 22.57 -1.11
N ARG A 113 -28.16 22.26 -0.95
CA ARG A 113 -28.96 21.61 -1.98
C ARG A 113 -29.33 22.69 -2.98
N THR A 114 -28.62 22.73 -4.10
CA THR A 114 -29.13 23.33 -5.35
C THR A 114 -30.08 22.34 -6.00
#